data_AF-A0AAV5LPV7-F1
#
_entry.id   AF-A0AAV5LPV7-F1
#
_cell.length_a   1.000
_cell.length_b   1.000
_cell.length_c   1.000
_cell.angle_alpha   90.00
_cell.angle_beta   90.00
_cell.angle_gamma   90.00
#
_symmetry.space_group_name_H-M   'P 1'
#
loop_
_entity.id
_entity.type
_entity.pdbx_description
1 polymer ?
#
loop_
_entity_poly.entity_id
_entity_poly.type
_entity_poly.pdbx_seq_one_letter_code
_entity_poly.pdbx_strand_id
1 'polypeptide(L)'
;MYTSRKKIHKDKDAEPTDFEESVAQALFDLENTNQELKSELKDLYINSAVQIDVSGNRKAVVIHVPYRLRKAFRKIHVRLVRELEKKFSGKDVILLATRRILRPPKKGSAVQRPRSRTLTSVHEAMLEDVVLPAEIVGKRIRYRLDGSKIMKVFLDPKERNNTEYKLETFAAVYRKLSGKDVVFEFPVTEA
;
A
#
# COMPACT_ATOMS: atom_id res chain seq x y z
N MET A 1 -19.28 16.90 17.70
CA MET A 1 -18.15 17.40 16.87
C MET A 1 -17.54 16.25 16.08
N TYR A 2 -17.48 16.36 14.75
CA TYR A 2 -16.68 15.42 13.94
C TYR A 2 -15.22 15.86 14.02
N THR A 3 -14.43 15.13 14.79
CA THR A 3 -12.99 15.38 14.94
C THR A 3 -12.23 14.49 13.96
N SER A 4 -11.12 14.99 13.42
CA SER A 4 -10.18 14.24 12.57
C SER A 4 -9.71 12.93 13.21
N ARG A 5 -9.72 12.86 14.55
CA ARG A 5 -9.51 11.62 15.33
C ARG A 5 -10.43 10.46 14.93
N LYS A 6 -11.62 10.69 14.38
CA LYS A 6 -12.49 9.60 13.88
C LYS A 6 -11.92 8.90 12.64
N LYS A 7 -10.99 9.54 11.92
CA LYS A 7 -10.35 8.98 10.72
C LYS A 7 -9.13 8.13 11.02
N ILE A 8 -8.70 8.05 12.27
CA ILE A 8 -7.58 7.22 12.69
C ILE A 8 -8.00 6.30 13.83
N HIS A 9 -7.74 5.00 13.67
CA HIS A 9 -7.95 4.02 14.71
C HIS A 9 -6.80 3.03 14.71
N LYS A 10 -5.90 3.20 15.69
CA LYS A 10 -4.74 2.34 15.87
C LYS A 10 -5.12 1.02 16.52
N ASP A 11 -4.35 -0.02 16.19
CA ASP A 11 -4.43 -1.28 16.93
C ASP A 11 -4.01 -1.04 18.38
N LYS A 12 -4.83 -1.55 19.33
CA LYS A 12 -4.68 -1.39 20.79
C LYS A 12 -4.81 0.05 21.32
N ASP A 13 -5.54 0.91 20.61
CA ASP A 13 -5.85 2.28 21.05
C ASP A 13 -4.61 3.12 21.39
N ALA A 14 -3.48 2.82 20.75
CA ALA A 14 -2.25 3.60 20.91
C ALA A 14 -2.43 5.02 20.36
N GLU A 15 -1.71 5.98 20.94
CA GLU A 15 -1.78 7.38 20.52
C GLU A 15 -1.24 7.55 19.08
N PRO A 16 -1.92 8.33 18.24
CA PRO A 16 -1.45 8.65 16.90
C PRO A 16 -0.19 9.51 16.97
N THR A 17 0.70 9.34 16.00
CA THR A 17 1.86 10.22 15.82
C THR A 17 1.44 11.49 15.09
N ASP A 18 2.18 12.59 15.25
CA ASP A 18 1.89 13.88 14.59
C ASP A 18 1.69 13.74 13.09
N PHE A 19 2.48 12.88 12.44
CA PHE A 19 2.33 12.63 11.01
C PHE A 19 1.01 11.91 10.69
N GLU A 20 0.62 10.93 11.49
CA GLU A 20 -0.65 10.23 11.30
C GLU A 20 -1.85 11.14 11.56
N GLU A 21 -1.76 12.04 12.53
CA GLU A 21 -2.77 13.09 12.75
C GLU A 21 -2.88 14.02 11.53
N SER A 22 -1.76 14.39 10.91
CA SER A 22 -1.76 15.18 9.68
C SER A 22 -2.48 14.47 8.51
N VAL A 23 -2.29 13.16 8.38
CA VAL A 23 -2.97 12.34 7.36
C VAL A 23 -4.46 12.20 7.68
N ALA A 24 -4.81 12.00 8.95
CA ALA A 24 -6.20 11.93 9.39
C ALA A 24 -6.94 13.25 9.16
N GLN A 25 -6.28 14.38 9.42
CA GLN A 25 -6.80 15.71 9.10
C GLN A 25 -7.00 15.88 7.59
N ALA A 26 -6.00 15.51 6.79
CA ALA A 26 -6.10 15.59 5.34
C ALA A 26 -7.30 14.79 4.79
N LEU A 27 -7.56 13.59 5.32
CA LEU A 27 -8.72 12.78 4.97
C LEU A 27 -10.05 13.42 5.40
N PHE A 28 -10.08 14.03 6.59
CA PHE A 28 -11.26 14.72 7.10
C PHE A 28 -11.63 15.95 6.24
N ASP A 29 -10.65 16.77 5.86
CA ASP A 29 -10.94 17.92 5.01
C ASP A 29 -11.39 17.47 3.61
N LEU A 30 -10.86 16.34 3.09
CA LEU A 30 -11.31 15.78 1.81
C LEU A 30 -12.77 15.32 1.85
N GLU A 31 -13.20 14.71 2.97
CA GLU A 31 -14.61 14.35 3.19
C GLU A 31 -15.53 15.59 3.16
N ASN A 32 -15.08 16.72 3.70
CA ASN A 32 -15.90 17.94 3.76
C ASN A 32 -15.87 18.74 2.46
N THR A 33 -14.73 18.75 1.76
CA THR A 33 -14.53 19.58 0.56
C THR A 33 -15.13 18.95 -0.69
N ASN A 34 -15.06 17.62 -0.82
CA ASN A 34 -15.44 16.94 -2.05
C ASN A 34 -16.76 16.18 -1.89
N GLN A 35 -17.84 16.70 -2.47
CA GLN A 35 -19.19 16.14 -2.34
C GLN A 35 -19.31 14.71 -2.88
N GLU A 36 -18.51 14.33 -3.89
CA GLU A 36 -18.53 12.98 -4.47
C GLU A 36 -17.91 11.93 -3.55
N LEU A 37 -16.82 12.29 -2.85
CA LEU A 37 -16.09 11.36 -1.98
C LEU A 37 -16.67 11.32 -0.56
N LYS A 38 -17.50 12.30 -0.19
CA LYS A 38 -18.05 12.44 1.16
C LYS A 38 -18.79 11.19 1.64
N SER A 39 -19.67 10.63 0.82
CA SER A 39 -20.47 9.45 1.20
C SER A 39 -19.60 8.22 1.40
N GLU A 40 -18.58 8.04 0.56
CA GLU A 40 -17.68 6.88 0.59
C GLU A 40 -16.61 7.02 1.68
N LEU A 41 -16.12 8.23 1.95
CA LEU A 41 -15.08 8.48 2.97
C LEU A 41 -15.63 8.50 4.39
N LYS A 42 -16.91 8.81 4.61
CA LYS A 42 -17.50 8.98 5.95
C LYS A 42 -17.18 7.84 6.91
N ASP A 43 -17.36 6.60 6.46
CA ASP A 43 -17.16 5.39 7.27
C ASP A 43 -15.73 4.82 7.17
N LEU A 44 -14.86 5.46 6.38
CA LEU A 44 -13.48 5.03 6.21
C LEU A 44 -12.56 5.66 7.25
N TYR A 45 -11.63 4.85 7.73
CA TYR A 45 -10.57 5.24 8.66
C TYR A 45 -9.28 4.48 8.33
N ILE A 46 -8.16 4.98 8.86
CA ILE A 46 -6.83 4.41 8.68
C ILE A 46 -6.27 3.87 10.00
N ASN A 47 -5.37 2.89 9.92
CA ASN A 47 -4.69 2.33 11.09
C ASN A 47 -3.43 3.10 11.43
N SER A 48 -2.62 3.39 10.42
CA SER A 48 -1.35 4.08 10.58
C SER A 48 -0.90 4.71 9.26
N ALA A 49 0.08 5.59 9.33
CA ALA A 49 0.71 6.21 8.17
C ALA A 49 2.20 6.38 8.45
N VAL A 50 3.02 6.06 7.46
CA VAL A 50 4.49 6.05 7.57
C VAL A 50 5.08 6.76 6.37
N GLN A 51 6.08 7.61 6.60
CA GLN A 51 6.90 8.14 5.53
C GLN A 51 8.07 7.20 5.26
N ILE A 52 8.31 6.89 3.98
CA ILE A 52 9.43 6.07 3.53
C ILE A 52 10.29 6.90 2.59
N ASP A 53 11.58 6.93 2.86
CA ASP A 53 12.54 7.57 1.98
C ASP A 53 12.74 6.74 0.72
N VAL A 54 12.63 7.40 -0.43
CA VAL A 54 12.86 6.86 -1.77
C VAL A 54 14.16 7.48 -2.29
N SER A 55 14.80 6.81 -3.25
CA SER A 55 15.96 7.35 -3.95
C SER A 55 15.68 8.72 -4.58
N GLY A 56 16.73 9.53 -4.67
CA GLY A 56 16.64 10.89 -5.21
C GLY A 56 16.04 11.92 -4.25
N ASN A 57 16.17 11.73 -2.94
CA ASN A 57 15.66 12.63 -1.90
C ASN A 57 14.12 12.81 -1.92
N ARG A 58 13.41 11.87 -2.57
CA ARG A 58 11.95 11.81 -2.58
C ARG A 58 11.46 11.05 -1.36
N LYS A 59 10.29 11.41 -0.85
CA LYS A 59 9.62 10.69 0.24
C LYS A 59 8.27 10.21 -0.23
N ALA A 60 7.94 8.97 0.07
CA ALA A 60 6.64 8.38 -0.18
C ALA A 60 5.84 8.27 1.12
N VAL A 61 4.53 8.49 1.01
CA VAL A 61 3.60 8.34 2.13
C VAL A 61 2.87 7.01 1.98
N VAL A 62 3.09 6.11 2.93
CA VAL A 62 2.41 4.82 2.98
C VAL A 62 1.32 4.87 4.04
N ILE A 63 0.08 4.67 3.62
CA ILE A 63 -1.09 4.70 4.49
C ILE A 63 -1.60 3.28 4.67
N HIS A 64 -1.65 2.85 5.92
CA HIS A 64 -2.16 1.55 6.31
C HIS A 64 -3.65 1.60 6.61
N VAL A 65 -4.41 0.82 5.88
CA VAL A 65 -5.87 0.76 5.92
C VAL A 65 -6.32 -0.57 6.54
N PRO A 66 -7.40 -0.62 7.34
CA PRO A 66 -7.97 -1.88 7.80
C PRO A 66 -8.29 -2.85 6.65
N TYR A 67 -7.89 -4.12 6.77
CA TYR A 67 -8.20 -5.14 5.76
C TYR A 67 -9.70 -5.25 5.43
N ARG A 68 -10.57 -5.03 6.43
CA ARG A 68 -12.04 -5.02 6.27
C ARG A 68 -12.53 -3.95 5.28
N LEU A 69 -11.85 -2.81 5.22
CA LEU A 69 -12.23 -1.67 4.39
C LEU A 69 -11.49 -1.62 3.05
N ARG A 70 -10.59 -2.59 2.77
CA ARG A 70 -9.78 -2.65 1.54
C ARG A 70 -10.63 -2.48 0.26
N LYS A 71 -11.79 -3.13 0.19
CA LYS A 71 -12.66 -3.08 -1.00
C LYS A 71 -13.22 -1.67 -1.24
N ALA A 72 -13.61 -0.97 -0.19
CA ALA A 72 -14.11 0.39 -0.28
C ALA A 72 -13.00 1.36 -0.71
N PHE A 73 -11.81 1.26 -0.11
CA PHE A 73 -10.64 2.05 -0.54
C PHE A 73 -10.23 1.77 -1.99
N ARG A 74 -10.30 0.51 -2.45
CA ARG A 74 -10.03 0.17 -3.86
C ARG A 74 -10.96 0.87 -4.84
N LYS A 75 -12.25 1.04 -4.49
CA LYS A 75 -13.23 1.72 -5.34
C LYS A 75 -12.90 3.20 -5.54
N ILE A 76 -12.37 3.86 -4.51
CA ILE A 76 -12.01 5.29 -4.55
C ILE A 76 -10.53 5.56 -4.80
N HIS A 77 -9.70 4.53 -4.94
CA HIS A 77 -8.24 4.61 -4.87
C HIS A 77 -7.65 5.69 -5.77
N VAL A 78 -7.99 5.68 -7.05
CA VAL A 78 -7.42 6.61 -8.05
C VAL A 78 -7.72 8.07 -7.69
N ARG A 79 -8.95 8.36 -7.27
CA ARG A 79 -9.41 9.70 -6.89
C ARG A 79 -8.77 10.14 -5.56
N LEU A 80 -8.77 9.24 -4.58
CA LEU A 80 -8.22 9.51 -3.25
C LEU A 80 -6.72 9.77 -3.29
N VAL A 81 -5.96 8.95 -4.02
CA VAL A 81 -4.50 9.11 -4.16
C VAL A 81 -4.18 10.45 -4.82
N ARG A 82 -4.87 10.83 -5.90
CA ARG A 82 -4.66 12.12 -6.57
C ARG A 82 -4.87 13.31 -5.64
N GLU A 83 -5.93 13.30 -4.83
CA GLU A 83 -6.21 14.38 -3.89
C GLU A 83 -5.23 14.43 -2.71
N LEU A 84 -4.79 13.28 -2.22
CA LEU A 84 -3.76 13.22 -1.18
C LEU A 84 -2.40 13.67 -1.69
N GLU A 85 -2.02 13.33 -2.93
CA GLU A 85 -0.76 13.76 -3.54
C GLU A 85 -0.69 15.28 -3.70
N LYS A 86 -1.81 15.93 -4.05
CA LYS A 86 -1.89 17.40 -4.06
C LYS A 86 -1.61 17.99 -2.69
N LYS A 87 -2.16 17.40 -1.62
CA LYS A 87 -1.97 17.87 -0.23
C LYS A 87 -0.56 17.64 0.30
N PHE A 88 0.07 16.53 -0.07
CA PHE A 88 1.42 16.17 0.37
C PHE A 88 2.51 16.69 -0.58
N SER A 89 2.26 17.81 -1.27
CA SER A 89 3.23 18.50 -2.12
C SER A 89 3.85 17.62 -3.21
N GLY A 90 3.04 16.73 -3.81
CA GLY A 90 3.48 15.84 -4.88
C GLY A 90 4.29 14.62 -4.41
N LYS A 91 4.35 14.35 -3.10
CA LYS A 91 4.88 13.08 -2.59
C LYS A 91 3.97 11.93 -3.02
N ASP A 92 4.55 10.85 -3.52
CA ASP A 92 3.79 9.65 -3.90
C ASP A 92 3.05 9.06 -2.70
N VAL A 93 1.75 8.81 -2.86
CA VAL A 93 0.91 8.21 -1.82
C VAL A 93 0.53 6.77 -2.22
N ILE A 94 0.74 5.82 -1.31
CA ILE A 94 0.40 4.41 -1.51
C ILE A 94 -0.48 3.91 -0.36
N LEU A 95 -1.58 3.25 -0.70
CA LEU A 95 -2.51 2.66 0.26
C LEU A 95 -2.25 1.15 0.40
N LEU A 96 -2.09 0.67 1.62
CA LEU A 96 -1.83 -0.74 1.92
C LEU A 96 -2.80 -1.27 2.96
N ALA A 97 -3.39 -2.44 2.71
CA ALA A 97 -4.19 -3.07 3.76
C ALA A 97 -3.30 -3.69 4.85
N THR A 98 -3.65 -3.46 6.12
CA THR A 98 -3.00 -4.07 7.29
C THR A 98 -3.29 -5.56 7.33
N ARG A 99 -2.24 -6.37 7.17
CA ARG A 99 -2.34 -7.84 7.18
C ARG A 99 -1.48 -8.41 8.30
N ARG A 100 -2.04 -9.34 9.07
CA ARG A 100 -1.32 -10.02 10.16
C ARG A 100 -0.65 -11.29 9.65
N ILE A 101 0.67 -11.37 9.78
CA ILE A 101 1.45 -12.58 9.51
C ILE A 101 1.49 -13.44 10.77
N LEU A 102 1.12 -14.72 10.65
CA LEU A 102 1.25 -15.71 11.71
C LEU A 102 2.44 -16.63 11.44
N ARG A 103 3.24 -16.86 12.48
CA ARG A 103 4.35 -17.81 12.43
C ARG A 103 3.83 -19.23 12.15
N PRO A 104 4.60 -20.07 11.45
CA PRO A 104 4.27 -21.49 11.32
C PRO A 104 4.05 -22.11 12.71
N PRO A 105 2.99 -22.92 12.91
CA PRO A 105 2.79 -23.63 14.17
C PRO A 105 3.96 -24.59 14.42
N LYS A 106 4.33 -24.81 15.69
CA LYS A 106 5.35 -25.79 16.06
C LYS A 106 4.85 -27.21 15.76
N LYS A 107 5.78 -28.13 15.46
CA LYS A 107 5.46 -29.55 15.23
C LYS A 107 4.69 -30.11 16.45
N GLY A 108 3.54 -30.74 16.20
CA GLY A 108 2.66 -31.29 17.25
C GLY A 108 1.60 -30.32 17.79
N SER A 109 1.50 -29.08 17.30
CA SER A 109 0.40 -28.19 17.65
C SER A 109 -0.89 -28.56 16.90
N ALA A 110 -2.01 -28.63 17.62
CA ALA A 110 -3.34 -28.80 17.03
C ALA A 110 -3.83 -27.52 16.30
N VAL A 111 -3.22 -26.36 16.57
CA VAL A 111 -3.66 -25.08 16.01
C VAL A 111 -3.14 -24.93 14.57
N GLN A 112 -4.06 -24.96 13.60
CA GLN A 112 -3.75 -24.70 12.21
C GLN A 112 -3.79 -23.19 11.91
N ARG A 113 -2.76 -22.68 11.22
CA ARG A 113 -2.77 -21.29 10.76
C ARG A 113 -3.56 -21.15 9.45
N PRO A 114 -4.38 -20.08 9.29
CA PRO A 114 -5.00 -19.79 8.00
C PRO A 114 -3.98 -19.49 6.91
N ARG A 115 -4.22 -19.96 5.67
CA ARG A 115 -3.35 -19.71 4.51
C ARG A 115 -3.18 -18.21 4.22
N SER A 116 -4.25 -17.42 4.41
CA SER A 116 -4.25 -15.96 4.23
C SER A 116 -3.34 -15.19 5.20
N ARG A 117 -2.90 -15.84 6.30
CA ARG A 117 -1.99 -15.25 7.30
C ARG A 117 -0.57 -15.80 7.20
N THR A 118 -0.23 -16.46 6.09
CA THR A 118 1.13 -16.91 5.82
C THR A 118 1.98 -15.78 5.25
N LEU A 119 3.30 -15.80 5.50
CA LEU A 119 4.22 -14.77 5.02
C LEU A 119 4.16 -14.62 3.49
N THR A 120 4.13 -15.74 2.76
CA THR A 120 4.07 -15.75 1.30
C THR A 120 2.80 -15.09 0.77
N SER A 121 1.63 -15.52 1.26
CA SER A 121 0.34 -14.95 0.85
C SER A 121 0.20 -13.47 1.19
N VAL A 122 0.69 -13.05 2.37
CA VAL A 122 0.66 -11.64 2.77
C VAL A 122 1.57 -10.79 1.88
N HIS A 123 2.77 -11.28 1.53
CA HIS A 123 3.68 -10.54 0.65
C HIS A 123 3.12 -10.39 -0.77
N GLU A 124 2.45 -11.42 -1.29
CA GLU A 124 1.79 -11.33 -2.60
C GLU A 124 0.63 -10.35 -2.59
N ALA A 125 -0.24 -10.44 -1.59
CA ALA A 125 -1.36 -9.51 -1.46
C ALA A 125 -0.92 -8.07 -1.15
N MET A 126 0.24 -7.88 -0.52
CA MET A 126 0.86 -6.56 -0.33
C MET A 126 1.39 -6.00 -1.65
N LEU A 127 2.04 -6.84 -2.46
CA LEU A 127 2.54 -6.45 -3.79
C LEU A 127 1.40 -5.93 -4.68
N GLU A 128 0.24 -6.62 -4.69
CA GLU A 128 -0.96 -6.18 -5.40
C GLU A 128 -1.51 -4.83 -4.92
N ASP A 129 -1.39 -4.52 -3.63
CA ASP A 129 -1.88 -3.24 -3.10
C ASP A 129 -0.92 -2.09 -3.45
N VAL A 130 0.40 -2.36 -3.48
CA VAL A 130 1.41 -1.35 -3.84
C VAL A 130 1.19 -0.82 -5.26
N VAL A 131 0.87 -1.70 -6.21
CA VAL A 131 0.86 -1.36 -7.64
C VAL A 131 -0.45 -0.80 -8.17
N LEU A 132 -1.51 -0.76 -7.35
CA LEU A 132 -2.83 -0.25 -7.75
C LEU A 132 -2.70 1.22 -8.23
N PRO A 133 -3.22 1.60 -9.42
CA PRO A 133 -4.26 0.93 -10.22
C PRO A 133 -3.78 -0.18 -11.18
N ALA A 134 -2.49 -0.34 -11.43
CA ALA A 134 -2.00 -1.33 -12.37
C ALA A 134 -2.17 -2.77 -11.83
N GLU A 135 -2.51 -3.69 -12.72
CA GLU A 135 -2.57 -5.12 -12.42
C GLU A 135 -1.26 -5.82 -12.75
N ILE A 136 -0.95 -6.89 -12.00
CA ILE A 136 0.25 -7.70 -12.22
C ILE A 136 -0.10 -8.78 -13.25
N VAL A 137 0.52 -8.71 -14.42
CA VAL A 137 0.34 -9.69 -15.50
C VAL A 137 1.27 -10.89 -15.30
N GLY A 138 2.45 -10.67 -14.74
CA GLY A 138 3.44 -11.71 -14.61
C GLY A 138 4.43 -11.47 -13.48
N LYS A 139 5.03 -12.56 -13.00
CA LYS A 139 6.04 -12.53 -11.94
C LYS A 139 7.12 -13.55 -12.25
N ARG A 140 8.37 -13.13 -12.25
CA ARG A 140 9.54 -14.00 -12.43
C ARG A 140 10.52 -13.75 -11.30
N ILE A 141 11.16 -14.80 -10.80
CA ILE A 141 12.23 -14.68 -9.80
C ILE A 141 13.52 -15.10 -10.49
N ARG A 142 14.46 -14.15 -10.61
CA ARG A 142 15.79 -14.41 -11.13
C ARG A 142 16.72 -14.74 -9.97
N TYR A 143 17.35 -15.89 -10.05
CA TYR A 143 18.41 -16.32 -9.14
C TYR A 143 19.75 -15.94 -9.77
N ARG A 144 20.56 -15.16 -9.06
CA ARG A 144 21.92 -14.81 -9.49
C ARG A 144 22.92 -15.84 -8.94
N LEU A 145 24.11 -15.88 -9.55
CA LEU A 145 25.20 -16.76 -9.13
C LEU A 145 25.61 -16.50 -7.67
N ASP A 146 25.52 -15.25 -7.22
CA ASP A 146 25.79 -14.82 -5.84
C ASP A 146 24.73 -15.31 -4.82
N GLY A 147 23.74 -16.10 -5.25
CA GLY A 147 22.62 -16.57 -4.42
C GLY A 147 21.53 -15.52 -4.15
N SER A 148 21.76 -14.27 -4.53
CA SER A 148 20.76 -13.20 -4.44
C SER A 148 19.59 -13.43 -5.40
N LYS A 149 18.40 -13.01 -4.96
CA LYS A 149 17.14 -13.19 -5.70
C LYS A 149 16.57 -11.83 -6.05
N ILE A 150 16.25 -11.62 -7.32
CA ILE A 150 15.54 -10.43 -7.79
C ILE A 150 14.18 -10.87 -8.29
N MET A 151 13.12 -10.25 -7.77
CA MET A 151 11.76 -10.48 -8.25
C MET A 151 11.42 -9.45 -9.34
N LYS A 152 11.23 -9.93 -10.57
CA LYS A 152 10.72 -9.13 -11.69
C LYS A 152 9.21 -9.24 -11.74
N VAL A 153 8.52 -8.12 -11.65
CA VAL A 153 7.06 -8.03 -11.67
C VAL A 153 6.65 -7.27 -12.91
N PHE A 154 5.84 -7.90 -13.75
CA PHE A 154 5.33 -7.33 -14.98
C PHE A 154 3.96 -6.74 -14.75
N LEU A 155 3.82 -5.43 -15.00
CA LEU A 155 2.57 -4.69 -14.88
C LEU A 155 1.84 -4.63 -16.23
N ASP A 156 0.52 -4.43 -16.22
CA ASP A 156 -0.26 -4.24 -17.44
C ASP A 156 0.21 -2.96 -18.18
N PRO A 157 0.63 -3.04 -19.46
CA PRO A 157 1.07 -1.88 -20.23
C PRO A 157 -0.01 -0.80 -20.41
N LYS A 158 -1.31 -1.10 -20.24
CA LYS A 158 -2.39 -0.10 -20.34
C LYS A 158 -2.26 1.02 -19.31
N GLU A 159 -1.79 0.71 -18.12
CA GLU A 159 -1.64 1.65 -17.01
C GLU A 159 -0.25 2.29 -16.95
N ARG A 160 0.56 2.12 -18.00
CA ARG A 160 1.93 2.62 -18.07
C ARG A 160 2.01 4.13 -17.84
N ASN A 161 1.22 4.91 -18.56
CA ASN A 161 1.23 6.37 -18.46
C ASN A 161 0.89 6.87 -17.04
N ASN A 162 0.10 6.11 -16.28
CA ASN A 162 -0.34 6.48 -14.94
C ASN A 162 0.61 6.01 -13.83
N THR A 163 1.43 4.98 -14.07
CA THR A 163 2.21 4.31 -13.01
C THR A 163 3.73 4.34 -13.23
N GLU A 164 4.20 4.68 -14.42
CA GLU A 164 5.64 4.68 -14.77
C GLU A 164 6.47 5.60 -13.87
N TYR A 165 5.93 6.76 -13.47
CA TYR A 165 6.64 7.68 -12.57
C TYR A 165 6.81 7.17 -11.13
N LYS A 166 6.05 6.14 -10.72
CA LYS A 166 6.02 5.57 -9.35
C LYS A 166 6.79 4.26 -9.20
N LEU A 167 7.32 3.69 -10.28
CA LEU A 167 7.94 2.34 -10.23
C LEU A 167 9.06 2.24 -9.20
N GLU A 168 9.89 3.27 -9.10
CA GLU A 168 10.97 3.34 -8.12
C GLU A 168 10.44 3.40 -6.68
N THR A 169 9.38 4.18 -6.46
CA THR A 169 8.69 4.26 -5.18
C THR A 169 8.06 2.92 -4.78
N PHE A 170 7.42 2.22 -5.71
CA PHE A 170 6.87 0.88 -5.47
C PHE A 170 7.95 -0.10 -5.01
N ALA A 171 9.11 -0.08 -5.68
CA ALA A 171 10.25 -0.93 -5.33
C ALA A 171 10.79 -0.61 -3.93
N ALA A 172 10.98 0.67 -3.62
CA ALA A 172 11.48 1.12 -2.33
C ALA A 172 10.52 0.76 -1.18
N VAL A 173 9.22 1.01 -1.34
CA VAL A 173 8.21 0.70 -0.33
C VAL A 173 8.11 -0.81 -0.09
N TYR A 174 8.05 -1.61 -1.15
CA TYR A 174 7.97 -3.06 -1.00
C TYR A 174 9.26 -3.63 -0.39
N ARG A 175 10.43 -3.11 -0.74
CA ARG A 175 11.71 -3.50 -0.14
C ARG A 175 11.74 -3.18 1.36
N LYS A 176 11.29 -1.98 1.76
CA LYS A 176 11.27 -1.56 3.17
C LYS A 176 10.32 -2.43 4.01
N LEU A 177 9.16 -2.79 3.48
CA LEU A 177 8.16 -3.57 4.19
C LEU A 177 8.44 -5.07 4.22
N SER A 178 8.98 -5.62 3.13
CA SER A 178 9.13 -7.07 2.95
C SER A 178 10.57 -7.58 3.03
N GLY A 179 11.56 -6.70 2.92
CA GLY A 179 12.98 -7.04 2.83
C GLY A 179 13.40 -7.72 1.51
N LYS A 180 12.52 -7.75 0.50
CA LYS A 180 12.78 -8.40 -0.79
C LYS A 180 13.03 -7.37 -1.88
N ASP A 181 14.02 -7.61 -2.72
CA ASP A 181 14.32 -6.77 -3.88
C ASP A 181 13.38 -7.08 -5.04
N VAL A 182 12.76 -6.02 -5.56
CA VAL A 182 11.76 -6.08 -6.64
C VAL A 182 12.08 -5.06 -7.70
N VAL A 183 11.89 -5.46 -8.95
CA VAL A 183 11.96 -4.60 -10.12
C VAL A 183 10.62 -4.71 -10.84
N PHE A 184 9.99 -3.56 -11.06
CA PHE A 184 8.75 -3.45 -11.83
C PHE A 184 9.08 -3.08 -13.27
N GLU A 185 8.56 -3.84 -14.22
CA GLU A 185 8.77 -3.65 -15.66
C GLU A 185 7.41 -3.76 -16.36
N PHE A 186 7.26 -3.12 -17.52
CA PHE A 186 6.15 -3.41 -18.43
C PHE A 186 6.63 -4.47 -19.42
N PRO A 187 5.79 -5.48 -19.76
CA PRO A 187 6.15 -6.42 -20.81
C PRO A 187 6.31 -5.64 -22.11
N VAL A 188 7.42 -5.86 -22.79
CA VAL A 188 7.59 -5.38 -24.16
C VAL A 188 6.65 -6.25 -24.98
N THR A 189 5.56 -5.67 -25.50
CA THR A 189 4.76 -6.32 -26.52
C THR A 189 5.69 -6.61 -27.69
N GLU A 190 5.98 -7.88 -27.95
CA GLU A 190 6.50 -8.29 -29.25
C GLU A 190 5.45 -7.83 -30.27
N ALA A 191 5.87 -6.93 -31.15
CA ALA A 191 5.07 -6.41 -32.25
C ALA A 191 4.84 -7.50 -33.31
#